data_AF-A0A1G3I7H7-F1
#
_entry.id   AF-A0A1G3I7H7-F1
#
_cell.length_a   1.000
_cell.length_b   1.000
_cell.length_c   1.000
_cell.angle_alpha   90.00
_cell.angle_beta   90.00
_cell.angle_gamma   90.00
#
_symmetry.space_group_name_H-M   'P 1'
#
loop_
_entity.id
_entity.type
_entity.pdbx_description
1 polymer ?
#
loop_
_entity_poly.entity_id
_entity_poly.type
_entity_poly.pdbx_seq_one_letter_code
_entity_poly.pdbx_strand_id
1 'polypeptide(L)'
;MAADLRQFVTATARGNHLFLRELYEDEADHGVALGWFGRFITEADDPRFKGQMNLKHTGTLPLIEAMRLLALREGIPETSTLKRMETLKDKNVLTKDEHDHLAGAYRHISFLLLRQQLSDFKAKKRVSNYVHPDSLTERERDLLTEGFKAIRELRNKVQADFTGQILGPAAFSGGA
;
A
#
# COMPACT_ATOMS: atom_id res chain seq x y z
N MET A 1 -22.37 -11.67 14.29
CA MET A 1 -22.46 -10.23 13.96
C MET A 1 -21.26 -9.70 13.16
N ALA A 2 -20.05 -9.61 13.73
CA ALA A 2 -18.91 -9.04 12.99
C ALA A 2 -18.44 -9.89 11.78
N ALA A 3 -18.58 -11.22 11.87
CA ALA A 3 -18.29 -12.13 10.75
C ALA A 3 -19.34 -12.00 9.64
N ASP A 4 -20.62 -12.00 10.00
CA ASP A 4 -21.74 -11.93 9.05
C ASP A 4 -21.74 -10.60 8.27
N LEU A 5 -21.50 -9.47 8.95
CA LEU A 5 -21.35 -8.17 8.29
C LEU A 5 -20.17 -8.19 7.30
N ARG A 6 -19.04 -8.80 7.69
CA ARG A 6 -17.87 -8.89 6.83
C ARG A 6 -18.17 -9.72 5.59
N GLN A 7 -18.81 -10.87 5.77
CA GLN A 7 -19.20 -11.73 4.66
C GLN A 7 -20.15 -11.01 3.71
N PHE A 8 -21.15 -10.30 4.25
CA PHE A 8 -22.08 -9.50 3.47
C PHE A 8 -21.38 -8.38 2.68
N VAL A 9 -20.52 -7.59 3.33
CA VAL A 9 -19.77 -6.50 2.68
C VAL A 9 -18.80 -7.06 1.62
N THR A 10 -18.05 -8.11 1.93
CA THR A 10 -17.13 -8.74 0.97
C THR A 10 -17.87 -9.30 -0.23
N ALA A 11 -19.03 -9.95 -0.03
CA ALA A 11 -19.86 -10.44 -1.13
C ALA A 11 -20.44 -9.31 -1.99
N THR A 12 -20.84 -8.21 -1.36
CA THR A 12 -21.43 -7.03 -2.05
C THR A 12 -20.38 -6.22 -2.82
N ALA A 13 -19.17 -6.12 -2.30
CA ALA A 13 -18.07 -5.42 -2.96
C ALA A 13 -17.47 -6.21 -4.13
N ARG A 14 -17.52 -7.54 -4.07
CA ARG A 14 -16.95 -8.42 -5.12
C ARG A 14 -17.62 -8.14 -6.47
N GLY A 15 -16.83 -7.74 -7.46
CA GLY A 15 -17.32 -7.40 -8.81
C GLY A 15 -18.07 -6.07 -8.92
N ASN A 16 -18.22 -5.30 -7.83
CA ASN A 16 -18.81 -3.97 -7.87
C ASN A 16 -17.75 -2.93 -8.23
N HIS A 17 -17.47 -2.81 -9.53
CA HIS A 17 -16.40 -1.96 -10.07
C HIS A 17 -16.55 -0.48 -9.70
N LEU A 18 -17.78 0.06 -9.70
CA LEU A 18 -18.02 1.45 -9.30
C LEU A 18 -17.64 1.67 -7.83
N PHE A 19 -18.12 0.82 -6.92
CA PHE A 19 -17.77 0.94 -5.51
C PHE A 19 -16.26 0.85 -5.26
N LEU A 20 -15.57 -0.08 -5.95
CA LEU A 20 -14.13 -0.24 -5.80
C LEU A 20 -13.34 0.93 -6.39
N ARG A 21 -13.84 1.56 -7.46
CA ARG A 21 -13.26 2.80 -8.02
C ARG A 21 -13.41 3.97 -7.05
N GLU A 22 -14.61 4.21 -6.53
CA GLU A 22 -14.84 5.28 -5.55
C GLU A 22 -13.97 5.08 -4.29
N LEU A 23 -13.83 3.82 -3.83
CA LEU A 23 -12.94 3.50 -2.71
C LEU A 23 -11.46 3.76 -3.04
N TYR A 24 -11.02 3.49 -4.26
CA TYR A 24 -9.67 3.82 -4.71
C TYR A 24 -9.46 5.34 -4.79
N GLU A 25 -10.43 6.09 -5.28
CA GLU A 25 -10.35 7.56 -5.40
C GLU A 25 -10.25 8.25 -4.03
N ASP A 26 -10.96 7.75 -3.00
CA ASP A 26 -10.84 8.21 -1.61
C ASP A 26 -9.45 7.92 -1.00
N GLU A 27 -8.84 6.79 -1.39
CA GLU A 27 -7.51 6.36 -0.91
C GLU A 27 -6.35 6.91 -1.79
N ALA A 28 -6.64 7.57 -2.91
CA ALA A 28 -5.64 7.90 -3.95
C ALA A 28 -4.58 8.93 -3.50
N ASP A 29 -4.91 9.80 -2.55
CA ASP A 29 -4.03 10.85 -2.02
C ASP A 29 -2.81 10.31 -1.24
N HIS A 30 -2.83 9.02 -0.85
CA HIS A 30 -1.71 8.39 -0.13
C HIS A 30 -0.62 7.88 -1.10
N GLY A 31 0.31 8.77 -1.50
CA GLY A 31 1.47 8.43 -2.34
C GLY A 31 2.64 7.75 -1.59
N VAL A 32 3.50 7.02 -2.33
CA VAL A 32 4.72 6.38 -1.80
C VAL A 32 5.88 7.39 -1.68
N ALA A 33 6.74 7.29 -0.64
CA ALA A 33 7.82 8.25 -0.34
C ALA A 33 9.08 8.00 -1.17
N LEU A 34 8.87 7.84 -2.47
CA LEU A 34 9.94 7.67 -3.41
C LEU A 34 9.76 8.76 -4.47
N GLY A 35 10.75 9.64 -4.58
CA GLY A 35 10.83 10.65 -5.60
C GLY A 35 11.39 10.08 -6.90
N TRP A 36 11.85 10.96 -7.77
CA TRP A 36 12.62 10.59 -8.96
C TRP A 36 13.94 9.91 -8.56
N PHE A 37 14.38 8.92 -9.33
CA PHE A 37 15.66 8.20 -9.16
C PHE A 37 15.87 7.49 -7.81
N GLY A 38 14.79 7.10 -7.12
CA GLY A 38 14.90 6.32 -5.89
C GLY A 38 15.28 7.12 -4.65
N ARG A 39 15.27 8.47 -4.71
CA ARG A 39 15.49 9.31 -3.53
C ARG A 39 14.26 9.30 -2.64
N PHE A 40 14.47 9.25 -1.32
CA PHE A 40 13.37 9.35 -0.36
C PHE A 40 12.74 10.74 -0.37
N ILE A 41 11.41 10.77 -0.37
CA ILE A 41 10.67 12.01 -0.12
C ILE A 41 10.67 12.24 1.39
N THR A 42 11.12 13.41 1.79
CA THR A 42 11.18 13.81 3.20
C THR A 42 10.32 15.05 3.41
N GLU A 43 9.87 15.23 4.65
CA GLU A 43 9.13 16.41 5.06
C GLU A 43 9.98 17.67 4.84
N ALA A 44 9.41 18.67 4.20
CA ALA A 44 10.08 19.92 3.86
C ALA A 44 9.59 21.10 4.70
N ASP A 45 8.30 21.09 5.04
CA ASP A 45 7.58 22.26 5.52
C ASP A 45 7.40 22.23 7.03
N ASP A 46 7.11 21.06 7.63
CA ASP A 46 6.99 20.95 9.09
C ASP A 46 8.37 20.91 9.75
N PRO A 47 8.77 21.97 10.51
CA PRO A 47 10.10 22.01 11.13
C PRO A 47 10.36 20.89 12.13
N ARG A 48 9.31 20.26 12.68
CA ARG A 48 9.42 19.15 13.64
C ARG A 48 9.92 17.87 12.98
N PHE A 49 9.62 17.72 11.70
CA PHE A 49 9.89 16.50 10.95
C PHE A 49 10.77 16.72 9.72
N LYS A 50 11.23 17.95 9.50
CA LYS A 50 12.07 18.32 8.35
C LYS A 50 13.22 17.33 8.12
N GLY A 51 13.35 16.84 6.89
CA GLY A 51 14.35 15.83 6.51
C GLY A 51 14.00 14.38 6.88
N GLN A 52 12.84 14.12 7.48
CA GLN A 52 12.38 12.77 7.85
C GLN A 52 11.30 12.27 6.90
N MET A 53 11.20 10.95 6.76
CA MET A 53 10.19 10.28 5.94
C MET A 53 9.01 9.84 6.82
N ASN A 54 7.77 10.10 6.40
CA ASN A 54 6.58 9.56 7.07
C ASN A 54 6.29 8.13 6.61
N LEU A 55 7.00 7.13 7.15
CA LEU A 55 6.94 5.74 6.68
C LEU A 55 5.55 5.09 6.75
N LYS A 56 4.67 5.59 7.63
CA LYS A 56 3.28 5.10 7.68
C LYS A 56 2.51 5.56 6.46
N HIS A 57 2.45 6.88 6.27
CA HIS A 57 1.67 7.48 5.19
C HIS A 57 2.20 7.07 3.81
N THR A 58 3.49 6.84 3.71
CA THR A 58 4.16 6.67 2.43
C THR A 58 4.64 5.25 2.14
N GLY A 59 4.27 4.30 3.00
CA GLY A 59 4.72 2.92 2.94
C GLY A 59 3.62 1.95 3.33
N THR A 60 3.39 1.79 4.64
CA THR A 60 2.41 0.78 5.10
C THR A 60 0.99 1.11 4.68
N LEU A 61 0.56 2.37 4.77
CA LEU A 61 -0.80 2.77 4.39
C LEU A 61 -1.12 2.45 2.91
N PRO A 62 -0.36 2.95 1.91
CA PRO A 62 -0.62 2.67 0.50
C PRO A 62 -0.57 1.17 0.15
N LEU A 63 0.31 0.41 0.81
CA LEU A 63 0.38 -1.04 0.62
C LEU A 63 -0.86 -1.75 1.18
N ILE A 64 -1.32 -1.36 2.37
CA ILE A 64 -2.50 -1.96 3.02
C ILE A 64 -3.76 -1.67 2.20
N GLU A 65 -3.91 -0.44 1.72
CA GLU A 65 -5.03 0.03 0.89
C GLU A 65 -5.10 -0.75 -0.42
N ALA A 66 -3.99 -0.80 -1.18
CA ALA A 66 -3.91 -1.57 -2.42
C ALA A 66 -4.22 -3.08 -2.20
N MET A 67 -3.68 -3.68 -1.14
CA MET A 67 -3.98 -5.07 -0.78
C MET A 67 -5.45 -5.28 -0.39
N ARG A 68 -6.07 -4.31 0.28
CA ARG A 68 -7.48 -4.34 0.65
C ARG A 68 -8.36 -4.29 -0.60
N LEU A 69 -8.06 -3.40 -1.55
CA LEU A 69 -8.80 -3.28 -2.80
C LEU A 69 -8.77 -4.57 -3.61
N LEU A 70 -7.58 -5.16 -3.79
CA LEU A 70 -7.45 -6.47 -4.45
C LEU A 70 -8.20 -7.56 -3.69
N ALA A 71 -8.09 -7.61 -2.37
CA ALA A 71 -8.83 -8.59 -1.57
C ALA A 71 -10.35 -8.46 -1.73
N LEU A 72 -10.89 -7.23 -1.71
CA LEU A 72 -12.32 -6.99 -1.91
C LEU A 72 -12.77 -7.39 -3.32
N ARG A 73 -12.00 -7.04 -4.35
CA ARG A 73 -12.26 -7.45 -5.74
C ARG A 73 -12.38 -8.96 -5.87
N GLU A 74 -11.50 -9.69 -5.21
CA GLU A 74 -11.44 -11.16 -5.24
C GLU A 74 -12.38 -11.85 -4.24
N GLY A 75 -13.16 -11.08 -3.47
CA GLY A 75 -14.07 -11.60 -2.45
C GLY A 75 -13.35 -12.30 -1.28
N ILE A 76 -12.14 -11.85 -0.93
CA ILE A 76 -11.33 -12.40 0.15
C ILE A 76 -11.74 -11.76 1.48
N PRO A 77 -12.19 -12.54 2.49
CA PRO A 77 -12.65 -12.00 3.77
C PRO A 77 -11.53 -11.75 4.79
N GLU A 78 -10.27 -12.06 4.44
CA GLU A 78 -9.12 -11.89 5.33
C GLU A 78 -8.96 -10.44 5.78
N THR A 79 -8.63 -10.25 7.06
CA THR A 79 -8.42 -8.93 7.67
C THR A 79 -6.95 -8.55 7.82
N SER A 80 -6.08 -9.55 7.98
CA SER A 80 -4.63 -9.35 8.07
C SER A 80 -4.06 -9.08 6.68
N THR A 81 -3.26 -8.01 6.55
CA THR A 81 -2.56 -7.66 5.31
C THR A 81 -1.71 -8.81 4.77
N LEU A 82 -0.95 -9.48 5.65
CA LEU A 82 -0.12 -10.62 5.26
C LEU A 82 -0.97 -11.83 4.82
N LYS A 83 -2.12 -12.06 5.46
CA LYS A 83 -3.04 -13.13 5.03
C LYS A 83 -3.68 -12.80 3.68
N ARG A 84 -4.07 -11.54 3.44
CA ARG A 84 -4.55 -11.10 2.12
C ARG A 84 -3.51 -11.35 1.04
N MET A 85 -2.26 -10.96 1.28
CA MET A 85 -1.15 -11.20 0.34
C MET A 85 -1.01 -12.69 0.01
N GLU A 86 -0.99 -13.55 1.04
CA GLU A 86 -0.88 -15.00 0.85
C GLU A 86 -2.06 -15.55 0.05
N THR A 87 -3.30 -15.20 0.41
CA THR A 87 -4.49 -15.66 -0.32
C THR A 87 -4.56 -15.12 -1.76
N LEU A 88 -4.10 -13.89 -2.00
CA LEU A 88 -4.01 -13.32 -3.35
C LEU A 88 -2.97 -14.06 -4.20
N LYS A 89 -1.84 -14.45 -3.61
CA LYS A 89 -0.83 -15.29 -4.25
C LYS A 89 -1.40 -16.69 -4.56
N ASP A 90 -2.07 -17.33 -3.62
CA ASP A 90 -2.67 -18.66 -3.83
C ASP A 90 -3.76 -18.65 -4.91
N LYS A 91 -4.42 -17.51 -5.11
CA LYS A 91 -5.37 -17.26 -6.20
C LYS A 91 -4.72 -16.81 -7.53
N ASN A 92 -3.39 -16.75 -7.61
CA ASN A 92 -2.61 -16.25 -8.76
C ASN A 92 -2.89 -14.79 -9.15
N VAL A 93 -3.40 -13.97 -8.23
CA VAL A 93 -3.58 -12.52 -8.42
C VAL A 93 -2.25 -11.78 -8.20
N LEU A 94 -1.44 -12.31 -7.29
CA LEU A 94 -0.04 -11.96 -7.12
C LEU A 94 0.85 -13.11 -7.57
N THR A 95 1.95 -12.81 -8.24
CA THR A 95 3.04 -13.78 -8.44
C THR A 95 3.75 -14.04 -7.11
N LYS A 96 4.54 -15.12 -7.06
CA LYS A 96 5.39 -15.42 -5.90
C LYS A 96 6.36 -14.27 -5.60
N ASP A 97 6.96 -13.69 -6.63
CA ASP A 97 7.94 -12.60 -6.48
C ASP A 97 7.26 -11.31 -6.02
N GLU A 98 6.08 -10.97 -6.56
CA GLU A 98 5.27 -9.84 -6.07
C GLU A 98 4.94 -10.03 -4.57
N HIS A 99 4.49 -11.22 -4.19
CA HIS A 99 4.21 -11.56 -2.79
C HIS A 99 5.45 -11.39 -1.90
N ASP A 100 6.59 -11.96 -2.29
CA ASP A 100 7.80 -11.97 -1.47
C ASP A 100 8.34 -10.54 -1.27
N HIS A 101 8.37 -9.72 -2.33
CA HIS A 101 8.77 -8.32 -2.24
C HIS A 101 7.81 -7.51 -1.37
N LEU A 102 6.50 -7.62 -1.56
CA LEU A 102 5.50 -6.85 -0.81
C LEU A 102 5.45 -7.25 0.67
N ALA A 103 5.49 -8.55 0.97
CA ALA A 103 5.53 -9.03 2.34
C ALA A 103 6.85 -8.64 3.03
N GLY A 104 7.97 -8.69 2.31
CA GLY A 104 9.27 -8.17 2.78
C GLY A 104 9.20 -6.68 3.10
N ALA A 105 8.68 -5.87 2.18
CA ALA A 105 8.49 -4.43 2.36
C ALA A 105 7.63 -4.12 3.58
N TYR A 106 6.48 -4.80 3.72
CA TYR A 106 5.58 -4.61 4.86
C TYR A 106 6.28 -4.87 6.19
N ARG A 107 7.01 -6.00 6.31
CA ARG A 107 7.74 -6.35 7.53
C ARG A 107 8.85 -5.34 7.84
N HIS A 108 9.62 -4.95 6.82
CA HIS A 108 10.73 -4.01 6.99
C HIS A 108 10.26 -2.62 7.42
N ILE A 109 9.26 -2.05 6.72
CA ILE A 109 8.71 -0.73 7.06
C ILE A 109 8.07 -0.77 8.45
N SER A 110 7.33 -1.83 8.78
CA SER A 110 6.73 -1.99 10.11
C SER A 110 7.78 -2.07 11.21
N PHE A 111 8.90 -2.76 10.96
CA PHE A 111 10.03 -2.83 11.88
C PHE A 111 10.66 -1.44 12.11
N LEU A 112 10.92 -0.68 11.04
CA LEU A 112 11.49 0.67 11.14
C LEU A 112 10.55 1.62 11.91
N LEU A 113 9.24 1.56 11.64
CA LEU A 113 8.23 2.31 12.39
C LEU A 113 8.27 1.95 13.88
N LEU A 114 8.20 0.66 14.22
CA LEU A 114 8.19 0.22 15.61
C LEU A 114 9.49 0.63 16.34
N ARG A 115 10.64 0.52 15.67
CA ARG A 115 11.94 0.94 16.20
C ARG A 115 11.95 2.43 16.53
N GLN A 116 11.46 3.27 15.61
CA GLN A 116 11.36 4.71 15.83
C GLN A 116 10.39 5.04 16.97
N GLN A 117 9.20 4.45 16.97
CA GLN A 117 8.18 4.68 17.98
C GLN A 117 8.66 4.29 19.38
N LEU A 118 9.42 3.20 19.49
CA LEU A 118 10.04 2.77 20.74
C LEU A 118 11.14 3.75 21.19
N SER A 119 11.93 4.29 20.25
CA SER A 119 12.92 5.33 20.54
C SER A 119 12.27 6.60 21.06
N ASP A 120 11.22 7.08 20.38
CA ASP A 120 10.44 8.25 20.79
C ASP A 120 9.86 8.07 22.20
N PHE A 121 9.24 6.90 22.45
CA PHE A 121 8.66 6.55 23.74
C PHE A 121 9.71 6.55 24.86
N LYS A 122 10.86 5.89 24.65
CA LYS A 122 11.96 5.86 25.64
C LYS A 122 12.53 7.25 25.91
N ALA A 123 12.55 8.11 24.89
CA ALA A 123 12.98 9.50 25.01
C ALA A 123 11.91 10.45 25.57
N LYS A 124 10.74 9.93 26.00
CA LYS A 124 9.57 10.72 26.45
C LYS A 124 9.11 11.76 25.43
N LYS A 125 9.32 11.49 24.15
CA LYS A 125 8.82 12.28 23.02
C LYS A 125 7.46 11.76 22.58
N ARG A 126 6.71 12.58 21.85
CA ARG A 126 5.49 12.12 21.17
C ARG A 126 5.88 11.07 20.13
N VAL A 127 5.27 9.89 20.24
CA VAL A 127 5.44 8.80 19.28
C VAL A 127 5.03 9.26 17.88
N SER A 128 5.93 9.09 16.90
CA SER A 128 5.74 9.56 15.53
C SER A 128 5.91 8.43 14.51
N ASN A 129 5.58 8.71 13.24
CA ASN A 129 5.82 7.81 12.11
C ASN A 129 6.98 8.30 11.23
N TYR A 130 7.73 9.29 11.71
CA TYR A 130 8.76 9.97 10.95
C TYR A 130 10.13 9.36 11.25
N VAL A 131 10.83 8.93 10.21
CA VAL A 131 12.15 8.29 10.33
C VAL A 131 13.16 9.07 9.48
N HIS A 132 14.27 9.46 10.10
CA HIS A 132 15.35 10.13 9.40
C HIS A 132 16.14 9.12 8.54
N PRO A 133 16.39 9.36 7.24
CA PRO A 133 17.17 8.44 6.39
C PRO A 133 18.56 8.11 6.96
N ASP A 134 19.22 9.09 7.56
CA ASP A 134 20.55 8.93 8.17
C ASP A 134 20.56 8.01 9.41
N SER A 135 19.39 7.71 9.98
CA SER A 135 19.28 6.73 11.07
C SER A 135 19.29 5.27 10.57
N LEU A 136 19.23 5.07 9.25
CA LEU A 136 19.19 3.77 8.62
C LEU A 136 20.59 3.32 8.18
N THR A 137 20.87 2.03 8.31
CA THR A 137 22.05 1.45 7.63
C THR A 137 21.86 1.44 6.12
N GLU A 138 22.94 1.27 5.36
CA GLU A 138 22.86 1.15 3.89
C GLU A 138 21.90 0.05 3.45
N ARG A 139 22.06 -1.16 4.01
CA ARG A 139 21.16 -2.29 3.76
C ARG A 139 19.70 -1.97 4.06
N GLU A 140 19.42 -1.24 5.13
CA GLU A 140 18.05 -0.84 5.47
C GLU A 140 17.47 0.15 4.48
N ARG A 141 18.28 1.08 3.96
CA ARG A 141 17.88 2.02 2.90
C ARG A 141 17.61 1.29 1.59
N ASP A 142 18.43 0.31 1.23
CA ASP A 142 18.25 -0.47 0.00
C ASP A 142 16.95 -1.28 0.07
N LEU A 143 16.74 -2.01 1.16
CA LEU A 143 15.49 -2.77 1.38
C LEU A 143 14.25 -1.85 1.40
N LEU A 144 14.37 -0.66 1.98
CA LEU A 144 13.28 0.31 1.99
C LEU A 144 13.00 0.85 0.58
N THR A 145 14.04 1.12 -0.21
CA THR A 145 13.94 1.58 -1.60
C THR A 145 13.26 0.53 -2.48
N GLU A 146 13.71 -0.72 -2.41
CA GLU A 146 13.09 -1.83 -3.15
C GLU A 146 11.64 -2.05 -2.69
N GLY A 147 11.38 -1.95 -1.39
CA GLY A 147 10.01 -2.02 -0.86
C GLY A 147 9.11 -0.93 -1.41
N PHE A 148 9.58 0.33 -1.48
CA PHE A 148 8.80 1.42 -2.08
C PHE A 148 8.58 1.24 -3.58
N LYS A 149 9.53 0.67 -4.33
CA LYS A 149 9.32 0.33 -5.74
C LYS A 149 8.21 -0.71 -5.89
N ALA A 150 8.25 -1.81 -5.14
CA ALA A 150 7.23 -2.84 -5.17
C ALA A 150 5.83 -2.30 -4.81
N ILE A 151 5.74 -1.42 -3.80
CA ILE A 151 4.47 -0.78 -3.43
C ILE A 151 3.96 0.13 -4.54
N ARG A 152 4.84 0.90 -5.20
CA ARG A 152 4.45 1.75 -6.32
C ARG A 152 3.94 0.92 -7.50
N GLU A 153 4.62 -0.16 -7.86
CA GLU A 153 4.20 -1.07 -8.93
C GLU A 153 2.83 -1.69 -8.63
N LEU A 154 2.62 -2.13 -7.39
CA LEU A 154 1.32 -2.62 -6.92
C LEU A 154 0.23 -1.55 -7.07
N ARG A 155 0.48 -0.31 -6.63
CA ARG A 155 -0.49 0.78 -6.75
C ARG A 155 -0.81 1.07 -8.21
N ASN A 156 0.17 1.04 -9.10
CA ASN A 156 -0.03 1.25 -10.53
C ASN A 156 -0.88 0.13 -11.14
N LYS A 157 -0.66 -1.12 -10.73
CA LYS A 157 -1.49 -2.29 -11.13
C LYS A 157 -2.94 -2.12 -10.67
N VAL A 158 -3.14 -1.78 -9.40
CA VAL A 158 -4.46 -1.50 -8.82
C VAL A 158 -5.14 -0.34 -9.55
N GLN A 159 -4.43 0.76 -9.79
CA GLN A 159 -4.95 1.89 -10.55
C GLN A 159 -5.40 1.44 -11.95
N ALA A 160 -4.55 0.73 -12.69
CA ALA A 160 -4.89 0.24 -14.02
C ALA A 160 -6.13 -0.69 -14.00
N ASP A 161 -6.28 -1.53 -12.98
CA ASP A 161 -7.43 -2.43 -12.84
C ASP A 161 -8.75 -1.66 -12.61
N PHE A 162 -8.72 -0.52 -11.92
CA PHE A 162 -9.94 0.23 -11.52
C PHE A 162 -10.21 1.49 -12.35
N THR A 163 -9.19 2.12 -12.93
CA THR A 163 -9.32 3.29 -13.82
C THR A 163 -9.13 2.93 -15.30
N GLY A 164 -8.46 1.81 -15.60
CA GLY A 164 -8.12 1.36 -16.96
C GLY A 164 -9.24 0.60 -17.69
N GLN A 165 -10.35 0.24 -17.03
CA GLN A 165 -11.57 -0.20 -17.73
C GLN A 165 -12.19 0.88 -18.65
N ILE A 166 -11.59 2.08 -18.72
CA ILE A 166 -12.02 3.18 -19.61
C ILE A 166 -11.23 3.20 -20.95
N LEU A 167 -10.23 2.35 -21.17
CA LEU A 167 -9.55 2.25 -22.48
C LEU A 167 -9.29 0.78 -22.91
N GLY A 168 -10.37 0.04 -23.16
CA GLY A 168 -10.35 -1.22 -23.93
C GLY A 168 -11.17 -1.07 -25.23
N PRO A 169 -10.76 -1.64 -26.37
CA PRO A 169 -11.32 -1.32 -27.68
C PRO A 169 -12.67 -2.03 -27.88
N ALA A 170 -13.77 -1.41 -27.48
CA ALA A 170 -15.11 -1.85 -27.83
C ALA A 170 -16.13 -0.70 -27.72
N ALA A 171 -15.99 0.30 -28.60
CA ALA A 171 -17.05 1.27 -28.87
C ALA A 171 -16.97 1.84 -30.29
N PHE A 172 -16.72 0.99 -31.30
CA PHE A 172 -17.07 1.29 -32.69
C PHE A 172 -17.45 0.01 -33.42
N SER A 173 -18.66 -0.48 -33.14
CA SER A 173 -19.41 -1.32 -34.06
C SER A 173 -20.91 -1.11 -33.76
N GLY A 174 -21.55 -0.23 -34.52
CA GLY A 174 -22.98 0.02 -34.39
C GLY A 174 -23.48 1.22 -35.19
N GLY A 175 -23.65 1.02 -36.50
CA GLY A 175 -24.74 1.63 -37.28
C GLY A 175 -24.56 3.05 -37.83
N ALA A 176 -24.19 3.16 -39.10
CA ALA A 176 -25.11 3.44 -40.21
C ALA A 176 -24.39 3.25 -41.55
#